data_AF-A0A1H3T0D5-F1
#
_entry.id   AF-A0A1H3T0D5-F1
#
_cell.length_a   1.000
_cell.length_b   1.000
_cell.length_c   1.000
_cell.angle_alpha   90.00
_cell.angle_beta   90.00
_cell.angle_gamma   90.00
#
_symmetry.space_group_name_H-M   'P 1'
#
loop_
_entity.id
_entity.type
_entity.pdbx_description
1 polymer ?
#
loop_
_entity_poly.entity_id
_entity_poly.type
_entity_poly.pdbx_seq_one_letter_code
_entity_poly.pdbx_strand_id
1 'polypeptide(L)'
;MIGWSSCQTYRSKLTVTPSVSANRRRQPRSRDPTQRTARRHVGILPRIRDNALITLGRAHAEITAHLLTALTASRLAAAGHPDAGLLARLGKAAGVDAAVAAVAGLAPLIGASGFQRHHRIAKARADLTGLLYADGIHDSLYRSGGVTLLAAAGGAPTPAPAVAAAA
;
A
#
# COMPACT_ATOMS: atom_id res chain seq x y z
N MET A 1 25.34 -20.09 19.87
CA MET A 1 25.53 -18.89 20.72
C MET A 1 26.61 -18.04 20.07
N ILE A 2 26.24 -17.01 19.33
CA ILE A 2 27.17 -16.11 18.64
C ILE A 2 26.91 -14.72 19.19
N GLY A 3 27.90 -14.17 19.89
CA GLY A 3 27.84 -12.89 20.59
C GLY A 3 27.84 -11.72 19.62
N TRP A 4 26.91 -10.80 19.82
CA TRP A 4 26.95 -9.46 19.22
C TRP A 4 27.75 -8.55 20.13
N SER A 5 29.02 -8.35 19.75
CA SER A 5 29.91 -7.36 20.34
C SER A 5 29.82 -6.06 19.51
N SER A 6 29.45 -5.00 20.19
CA SER A 6 29.61 -3.56 19.95
C SER A 6 30.29 -3.05 18.66
N CYS A 7 29.60 -2.15 17.95
CA CYS A 7 30.23 -1.07 17.17
C CYS A 7 29.35 0.19 17.31
N GLN A 8 29.59 0.97 18.36
CA GLN A 8 30.34 2.23 18.35
C GLN A 8 29.58 3.42 17.71
N THR A 9 28.97 4.15 18.63
CA THR A 9 28.58 5.55 18.64
C THR A 9 29.45 6.46 17.76
N TYR A 10 28.88 7.00 16.68
CA TYR A 10 29.43 8.16 15.98
C TYR A 10 28.82 9.44 16.56
N ARG A 11 29.51 10.06 17.52
CA ARG A 11 29.14 11.34 18.14
C ARG A 11 29.87 12.46 17.42
N SER A 12 29.31 12.96 16.33
CA SER A 12 29.79 14.17 15.67
C SER A 12 29.54 15.39 16.57
N LYS A 13 30.63 16.05 16.98
CA LYS A 13 30.62 17.33 17.67
C LYS A 13 30.22 18.42 16.66
N LEU A 14 28.95 18.81 16.68
CA LEU A 14 28.51 20.07 16.09
C LEU A 14 28.53 21.14 17.18
N THR A 15 29.52 22.02 17.08
CA THR A 15 29.66 23.23 17.87
C THR A 15 28.56 24.20 17.44
N VAL A 16 27.47 24.27 18.21
CA VAL A 16 26.40 25.25 17.99
C VAL A 16 26.71 26.49 18.81
N THR A 17 27.11 27.56 18.13
CA THR A 17 27.16 28.93 18.67
C THR A 17 25.74 29.41 19.03
N PRO A 18 25.49 29.93 20.24
CA PRO A 18 24.19 30.50 20.59
C PRO A 18 24.12 31.94 20.08
N SER A 19 23.19 32.22 19.17
CA SER A 19 22.95 33.58 18.67
C SER A 19 21.46 33.89 18.67
N VAL A 20 21.12 34.88 19.51
CA VAL A 20 19.96 35.79 19.42
C VAL A 20 18.57 35.17 19.68
N SER A 21 18.20 35.23 20.95
CA SER A 21 17.02 35.96 21.46
C SER A 21 15.95 36.34 20.42
N ALA A 22 15.03 35.43 20.13
CA ALA A 22 13.73 35.76 19.56
C ALA A 22 12.62 35.17 20.42
N ASN A 23 12.14 36.04 21.30
CA ASN A 23 10.98 36.00 22.17
C ASN A 23 9.70 35.43 21.50
N ARG A 24 9.61 34.11 21.32
CA ARG A 24 8.33 33.42 21.04
C ARG A 24 7.62 33.16 22.35
N ARG A 25 6.74 34.10 22.70
CA ARG A 25 5.70 33.94 23.71
C ARG A 25 5.12 32.52 23.64
N ARG A 26 5.40 31.72 24.67
CA ARG A 26 4.72 30.47 24.95
C ARG A 26 3.24 30.80 25.15
N GLN A 27 2.43 30.65 24.11
CA GLN A 27 0.99 30.61 24.29
C GLN A 27 0.67 29.32 25.07
N PRO A 28 -0.02 29.40 26.23
CA PRO A 28 -0.51 28.22 26.90
C PRO A 28 -1.56 27.57 26.00
N ARG A 29 -1.29 26.35 25.53
CA ARG A 29 -2.30 25.50 24.89
C ARG A 29 -3.32 25.11 25.95
N SER A 30 -4.33 25.95 26.17
CA SER A 30 -5.49 25.61 26.98
C SER A 30 -6.21 24.42 26.32
N ARG A 31 -6.14 23.26 26.98
CA ARG A 31 -6.89 22.05 26.64
C ARG A 31 -8.33 22.20 27.14
N ASP A 32 -9.05 23.19 26.63
CA ASP A 32 -10.44 23.39 26.99
C ASP A 32 -11.34 22.58 26.04
N PRO A 33 -12.10 21.57 26.50
CA PRO A 33 -12.96 20.75 25.64
C PRO A 33 -14.05 21.57 24.97
N THR A 34 -14.45 22.69 25.58
CA THR A 34 -15.45 23.63 25.06
C THR A 34 -15.00 24.32 23.77
N GLN A 35 -13.70 24.62 23.63
CA GLN A 35 -13.13 25.19 22.40
C GLN A 35 -13.18 24.21 21.22
N ARG A 36 -13.10 22.89 21.46
CA ARG A 36 -13.23 21.90 20.38
C ARG A 36 -14.66 21.82 19.87
N THR A 37 -15.64 21.89 20.77
CA THR A 37 -17.06 21.86 20.42
C THR A 37 -17.47 23.14 19.69
N ALA A 38 -16.98 24.30 20.13
CA ALA A 38 -17.20 25.58 19.45
C ALA A 38 -16.56 25.60 18.04
N ARG A 39 -15.33 25.10 17.88
CA ARG A 39 -14.67 25.02 16.56
C ARG A 39 -15.35 24.03 15.60
N ARG A 40 -16.06 23.00 16.10
CA ARG A 40 -16.90 22.09 15.29
C ARG A 40 -18.13 22.81 14.75
N HIS A 41 -18.71 23.70 15.54
CA HIS A 41 -19.93 24.43 15.18
C HIS A 41 -19.68 25.59 14.20
N VAL A 42 -18.47 26.17 14.23
CA VAL A 42 -18.07 27.29 13.34
C VAL A 42 -17.42 26.79 12.03
N GLY A 43 -17.37 25.47 11.79
CA GLY A 43 -16.78 24.91 10.55
C GLY A 43 -15.26 25.07 10.41
N ILE A 44 -14.57 25.53 11.46
CA ILE A 44 -13.13 25.84 11.47
C ILE A 44 -12.27 24.58 11.69
N LEU A 45 -12.85 23.51 12.26
CA LEU A 45 -12.20 22.20 12.24
C LEU A 45 -12.39 21.59 10.83
N PRO A 46 -11.31 21.38 10.05
CA PRO A 46 -11.43 20.88 8.70
C PRO A 46 -12.22 19.58 8.72
N ARG A 47 -13.21 19.47 7.82
CA ARG A 47 -13.95 18.24 7.56
C ARG A 47 -12.93 17.10 7.42
N ILE A 48 -12.79 16.29 8.48
CA ILE A 48 -12.19 14.95 8.41
C ILE A 48 -12.96 14.06 7.39
N ARG A 49 -14.02 14.56 6.75
CA ARG A 49 -15.18 13.78 6.34
C ARG A 49 -15.31 13.47 4.86
N ASP A 50 -14.61 14.13 3.93
CA ASP A 50 -14.86 13.84 2.51
C ASP A 50 -13.75 12.97 1.92
N ASN A 51 -12.49 13.39 1.99
CA ASN A 51 -11.39 12.61 1.42
C ASN A 51 -11.18 11.26 2.12
N ALA A 52 -11.36 11.20 3.44
CA ALA A 52 -11.26 9.93 4.18
C ALA A 52 -12.37 8.94 3.80
N LEU A 53 -13.60 9.43 3.60
CA LEU A 53 -14.71 8.59 3.15
C LEU A 53 -14.54 8.17 1.69
N ILE A 54 -13.99 9.03 0.83
CA ILE A 54 -13.64 8.69 -0.55
C ILE A 54 -12.56 7.58 -0.56
N THR A 55 -11.48 7.74 0.21
CA THR A 55 -10.43 6.71 0.31
C THR A 55 -10.98 5.40 0.85
N LEU A 56 -11.82 5.44 1.89
CA LEU A 56 -12.44 4.25 2.46
C LEU A 56 -13.39 3.57 1.46
N GLY A 57 -14.26 4.34 0.81
CA GLY A 57 -15.21 3.83 -0.19
C GLY A 57 -14.50 3.22 -1.40
N ARG A 58 -13.44 3.88 -1.89
CA ARG A 58 -12.59 3.34 -2.96
C ARG A 58 -11.92 2.03 -2.55
N ALA A 59 -11.26 2.01 -1.39
CA ALA A 59 -10.61 0.80 -0.88
C ALA A 59 -11.60 -0.37 -0.71
N HIS A 60 -12.81 -0.08 -0.21
CA HIS A 60 -13.86 -1.08 -0.06
C HIS A 60 -14.32 -1.65 -1.41
N ALA A 61 -14.55 -0.78 -2.40
CA ALA A 61 -14.94 -1.20 -3.75
C ALA A 61 -13.84 -2.05 -4.42
N GLU A 62 -12.57 -1.63 -4.33
CA GLU A 62 -11.43 -2.34 -4.90
C GLU A 62 -11.28 -3.74 -4.25
N ILE A 63 -11.30 -3.83 -2.92
CA ILE A 63 -11.22 -5.12 -2.20
C ILE A 63 -12.39 -6.03 -2.59
N THR A 64 -13.60 -5.48 -2.69
CA THR A 64 -14.79 -6.25 -3.06
C THR A 64 -14.70 -6.78 -4.48
N ALA A 65 -14.24 -5.94 -5.43
CA ALA A 65 -14.04 -6.36 -6.82
C ALA A 65 -13.03 -7.51 -6.92
N HIS A 66 -11.92 -7.44 -6.18
CA HIS A 66 -10.92 -8.51 -6.17
C HIS A 66 -11.38 -9.77 -5.43
N LEU A 67 -12.17 -9.65 -4.37
CA LEU A 67 -12.81 -10.80 -3.73
C LEU A 67 -13.74 -11.53 -4.73
N LEU A 68 -14.57 -10.78 -5.46
CA LEU A 68 -15.44 -11.35 -6.49
C LEU A 68 -14.62 -12.01 -7.62
N THR A 69 -13.49 -11.41 -8.00
CA THR A 69 -12.57 -11.98 -8.98
C THR A 69 -11.99 -13.32 -8.50
N ALA A 70 -11.55 -13.39 -7.23
CA ALA A 70 -11.02 -14.62 -6.64
C ALA A 70 -12.08 -15.73 -6.55
N LEU A 71 -13.31 -15.39 -6.14
CA LEU A 71 -14.44 -16.33 -6.12
C LEU A 71 -14.78 -16.83 -7.53
N THR A 72 -14.73 -15.94 -8.52
CA THR A 72 -14.98 -16.29 -9.92
C THR A 72 -13.90 -17.22 -10.46
N ALA A 73 -12.62 -16.92 -10.20
CA ALA A 73 -11.50 -17.78 -10.56
C ALA A 73 -11.61 -19.17 -9.92
N SER A 74 -11.99 -19.25 -8.63
CA SER A 74 -12.23 -20.52 -7.93
C SER A 74 -13.36 -21.33 -8.55
N ARG A 75 -14.49 -20.68 -8.90
CA ARG A 75 -15.61 -21.35 -9.58
C ARG A 75 -15.23 -21.86 -10.97
N LEU A 76 -14.50 -21.07 -11.74
CA LEU A 76 -14.02 -21.47 -13.06
C LEU A 76 -13.03 -22.64 -12.97
N ALA A 77 -12.16 -22.64 -11.97
CA ALA A 77 -11.24 -23.74 -11.72
C ALA A 77 -12.00 -25.03 -11.36
N ALA A 78 -13.02 -24.94 -10.51
CA ALA A 78 -13.88 -26.07 -10.17
C ALA A 78 -14.66 -26.61 -11.39
N ALA A 79 -15.01 -25.74 -12.34
CA ALA A 79 -15.67 -26.12 -13.59
C ALA A 79 -14.70 -26.58 -14.69
N GLY A 80 -13.37 -26.58 -14.46
CA GLY A 80 -12.38 -26.95 -15.46
C GLY A 80 -12.25 -25.96 -16.64
N HIS A 81 -12.64 -24.70 -16.46
CA HIS A 81 -12.62 -23.71 -17.53
C HIS A 81 -11.17 -23.37 -17.95
N PRO A 82 -10.86 -23.26 -19.25
CA PRO A 82 -9.49 -23.01 -19.73
C PRO A 82 -8.87 -21.71 -19.18
N ASP A 83 -9.69 -20.67 -19.01
CA ASP A 83 -9.24 -19.37 -18.49
C ASP A 83 -9.10 -19.30 -16.96
N ALA A 84 -9.42 -20.37 -16.22
CA ALA A 84 -9.34 -20.36 -14.76
C ALA A 84 -7.93 -19.99 -14.26
N GLY A 85 -6.89 -20.54 -14.89
CA GLY A 85 -5.50 -20.24 -14.56
C GLY A 85 -5.08 -18.82 -14.92
N LEU A 86 -5.66 -18.22 -15.96
CA LEU A 86 -5.41 -16.82 -16.32
C LEU A 86 -6.01 -15.88 -15.27
N LEU A 87 -7.30 -16.07 -14.95
CA LEU A 87 -7.99 -15.26 -13.95
C LEU A 87 -7.42 -15.41 -12.55
N ALA A 88 -6.96 -16.61 -12.16
CA ALA A 88 -6.30 -16.82 -10.88
C ALA A 88 -4.98 -16.02 -10.77
N ARG A 89 -4.13 -16.05 -11.80
CA ARG A 89 -2.85 -15.33 -11.80
C ARG A 89 -3.04 -13.81 -11.76
N LEU A 90 -3.88 -13.27 -12.64
CA LEU A 90 -4.16 -11.84 -12.70
C LEU A 90 -4.93 -11.36 -11.46
N GLY A 91 -5.94 -12.12 -11.02
CA GLY A 91 -6.74 -11.81 -9.85
C GLY A 91 -5.91 -11.81 -8.56
N LYS A 92 -4.95 -12.73 -8.42
CA LYS A 92 -4.03 -12.75 -7.28
C LYS A 92 -3.12 -11.52 -7.24
N ALA A 93 -2.43 -11.21 -8.35
CA ALA A 93 -1.55 -10.04 -8.42
C ALA A 93 -2.32 -8.74 -8.15
N ALA A 94 -3.41 -8.51 -8.88
CA ALA A 94 -4.21 -7.29 -8.76
C ALA A 94 -4.89 -7.17 -7.39
N GLY A 95 -5.37 -8.28 -6.82
CA GLY A 95 -5.99 -8.29 -5.50
C GLY A 95 -5.03 -7.95 -4.37
N VAL A 96 -3.81 -8.50 -4.41
CA VAL A 96 -2.79 -8.18 -3.40
C VAL A 96 -2.29 -6.74 -3.57
N ASP A 97 -2.08 -6.25 -4.80
CA ASP A 97 -1.72 -4.86 -5.06
C ASP A 97 -2.76 -3.87 -4.52
N ALA A 98 -4.04 -4.13 -4.78
CA ALA A 98 -5.14 -3.33 -4.28
C ALA A 98 -5.22 -3.36 -2.74
N ALA A 99 -5.02 -4.53 -2.12
CA ALA A 99 -5.00 -4.63 -0.66
C ALA A 99 -3.83 -3.86 -0.03
N VAL A 100 -2.63 -3.91 -0.64
CA VAL A 100 -1.46 -3.13 -0.20
C VAL A 100 -1.75 -1.63 -0.32
N ALA A 101 -2.29 -1.19 -1.46
CA ALA A 101 -2.65 0.20 -1.68
C ALA A 101 -3.73 0.69 -0.71
N ALA A 102 -4.77 -0.13 -0.47
CA ALA A 102 -5.84 0.16 0.47
C ALA A 102 -5.30 0.35 1.90
N VAL A 103 -4.48 -0.59 2.40
CA VAL A 103 -3.94 -0.49 3.76
C VAL A 103 -2.94 0.68 3.90
N ALA A 104 -2.16 0.97 2.85
CA ALA A 104 -1.30 2.15 2.81
C ALA A 104 -2.11 3.46 2.86
N GLY A 105 -3.26 3.53 2.19
CA GLY A 105 -4.17 4.68 2.23
C GLY A 105 -4.93 4.82 3.54
N LEU A 106 -5.27 3.71 4.21
CA LEU A 106 -6.01 3.70 5.48
C LEU A 106 -5.11 4.01 6.69
N ALA A 107 -3.84 3.61 6.69
CA ALA A 107 -2.94 3.80 7.84
C ALA A 107 -2.83 5.27 8.31
N PRO A 108 -2.67 6.27 7.42
CA PRO A 108 -2.65 7.68 7.80
C PRO A 108 -3.97 8.19 8.40
N LEU A 109 -5.11 7.61 8.02
CA LEU A 109 -6.43 8.03 8.53
C LEU A 109 -6.62 7.67 10.01
N ILE A 110 -5.91 6.64 10.48
CA ILE A 110 -5.87 6.25 11.90
C ILE A 110 -4.86 7.10 12.67
N GLY A 111 -3.91 7.73 11.97
CA GLY A 111 -2.82 8.50 12.55
C GLY A 111 -1.72 7.63 13.14
N ALA A 112 -0.96 8.16 14.09
CA ALA A 112 0.23 7.49 14.64
C ALA A 112 -0.08 6.13 15.29
N SER A 113 -1.29 5.92 15.81
CA SER A 113 -1.70 4.63 16.38
C SER A 113 -1.76 3.52 15.32
N GLY A 114 -2.05 3.84 14.05
CA GLY A 114 -2.07 2.87 12.95
C GLY A 114 -0.70 2.24 12.65
N PHE A 115 0.39 2.88 13.08
CA PHE A 115 1.77 2.44 12.90
C PHE A 115 2.34 1.72 14.13
N GLN A 116 1.60 1.63 15.22
CA GLN A 116 2.03 0.89 16.40
C GLN A 116 2.03 -0.61 16.11
N ARG A 117 3.06 -1.34 16.58
CA ARG A 117 3.25 -2.77 16.31
C ARG A 117 2.05 -3.65 16.71
N HIS A 118 1.31 -3.24 17.74
CA HIS A 118 0.14 -3.97 18.23
C HIS A 118 -1.16 -3.65 17.46
N HIS A 119 -1.14 -2.65 16.59
CA HIS A 119 -2.29 -2.27 15.81
C HIS A 119 -2.51 -3.23 14.64
N ARG A 120 -3.77 -3.61 14.37
CA ARG A 120 -4.12 -4.57 13.32
C ARG A 120 -3.66 -4.14 11.93
N ILE A 121 -3.69 -2.82 11.64
CA ILE A 121 -3.16 -2.27 10.38
C ILE A 121 -1.66 -2.54 10.23
N ALA A 122 -0.86 -2.40 11.28
CA ALA A 122 0.57 -2.67 11.20
C ALA A 122 0.84 -4.15 10.87
N LYS A 123 0.06 -5.06 11.47
CA LYS A 123 0.10 -6.49 11.11
C LYS A 123 -0.31 -6.72 9.66
N ALA A 124 -1.47 -6.19 9.24
CA ALA A 124 -1.96 -6.35 7.87
C ALA A 124 -0.95 -5.87 6.83
N ARG A 125 -0.24 -4.76 7.07
CA ARG A 125 0.84 -4.29 6.18
C ARG A 125 1.98 -5.30 6.08
N ALA A 126 2.43 -5.84 7.20
CA ALA A 126 3.50 -6.84 7.21
C ALA A 126 3.07 -8.12 6.46
N ASP A 127 1.88 -8.62 6.75
CA ASP A 127 1.32 -9.82 6.11
C ASP A 127 1.18 -9.60 4.58
N LEU A 128 0.60 -8.48 4.15
CA LEU A 128 0.43 -8.14 2.74
C LEU A 128 1.76 -7.91 2.01
N THR A 129 2.77 -7.36 2.69
CA THR A 129 4.11 -7.21 2.10
C THR A 129 4.72 -8.58 1.82
N GLY A 130 4.47 -9.59 2.67
CA GLY A 130 4.88 -10.97 2.40
C GLY A 130 4.17 -11.55 1.15
N LEU A 131 2.88 -11.25 0.99
CA LEU A 131 2.09 -11.74 -0.14
C LEU A 131 2.49 -11.17 -1.51
N LEU A 132 3.17 -10.02 -1.55
CA LEU A 132 3.74 -9.47 -2.80
C LEU A 132 4.77 -10.42 -3.45
N TYR A 133 5.39 -11.28 -2.65
CA TYR A 133 6.46 -12.18 -3.09
C TYR A 133 6.09 -13.66 -2.99
N ALA A 134 5.08 -14.01 -2.19
CA ALA A 134 4.54 -15.36 -2.15
C ALA A 134 3.93 -15.75 -3.50
N ASP A 135 4.00 -17.02 -3.90
CA ASP A 135 3.35 -17.57 -5.10
C ASP A 135 3.66 -16.84 -6.42
N GLY A 136 4.89 -16.34 -6.56
CA GLY A 136 5.39 -15.65 -7.75
C GLY A 136 5.24 -14.14 -7.71
N ILE A 137 6.27 -13.45 -8.20
CA ILE A 137 6.34 -11.99 -8.28
C ILE A 137 5.23 -11.48 -9.21
N HIS A 138 4.53 -10.43 -8.78
CA HIS A 138 3.41 -9.85 -9.50
C HIS A 138 3.72 -9.50 -10.96
N ASP A 139 4.90 -8.93 -11.23
CA ASP A 139 5.36 -8.64 -12.59
C ASP A 139 5.39 -9.89 -13.49
N SER A 140 5.80 -11.04 -12.92
CA SER A 140 5.80 -12.31 -13.66
C SER A 140 4.38 -12.79 -13.93
N LEU A 141 3.47 -12.60 -12.96
CA LEU A 141 2.06 -12.95 -13.12
C LEU A 141 1.39 -12.08 -14.18
N TYR A 142 1.57 -10.76 -14.12
CA TYR A 142 1.07 -9.83 -15.14
C TYR A 142 1.66 -10.11 -16.51
N ARG A 143 2.96 -10.35 -16.61
CA ARG A 143 3.61 -10.71 -17.88
C ARG A 143 3.03 -11.99 -18.45
N SER A 144 2.92 -13.03 -17.64
CA SER A 144 2.38 -14.32 -18.09
C SER A 144 0.91 -14.23 -18.48
N GLY A 145 0.11 -13.42 -17.78
CA GLY A 145 -1.29 -13.16 -18.14
C GLY A 145 -1.43 -12.33 -19.41
N GLY A 146 -0.58 -11.31 -19.58
CA GLY A 146 -0.53 -10.50 -20.80
C GLY A 146 -0.15 -11.32 -22.03
N VAL A 147 0.81 -12.23 -21.91
CA VAL A 147 1.15 -13.18 -22.99
C VAL A 147 -0.05 -14.04 -23.37
N THR A 148 -0.78 -14.59 -22.39
CA THR A 148 -2.00 -15.38 -22.65
C THR A 148 -3.08 -14.54 -23.34
N LEU A 149 -3.30 -13.30 -22.90
CA LEU A 149 -4.30 -12.40 -23.51
C LEU A 149 -3.93 -12.01 -24.94
N LEU A 150 -2.66 -11.71 -25.22
CA LEU A 150 -2.18 -11.38 -26.56
C LEU A 150 -2.28 -12.57 -27.51
N ALA A 151 -1.96 -13.78 -27.02
CA ALA A 151 -2.13 -15.01 -27.79
C ALA A 151 -3.61 -15.27 -28.13
N ALA A 152 -4.52 -15.04 -27.19
CA ALA A 152 -5.95 -15.17 -27.41
C ALA A 152 -6.52 -14.11 -28.39
N ALA A 153 -5.91 -12.92 -28.45
CA ALA A 153 -6.31 -11.84 -29.34
C ALA A 153 -5.85 -12.03 -30.81
N GLY A 154 -5.18 -13.13 -31.15
CA GLY A 154 -4.75 -13.43 -32.53
C GLY A 154 -3.54 -12.61 -33.00
N GLY A 155 -2.87 -11.89 -32.11
CA GLY A 155 -1.63 -11.18 -32.43
C GLY A 155 -0.46 -12.15 -32.48
N ALA A 156 -0.18 -12.72 -33.65
CA ALA A 156 1.12 -13.36 -33.88
C ALA A 156 2.22 -12.33 -33.55
N PRO A 157 3.15 -12.62 -32.61
CA PRO A 157 4.25 -11.70 -32.35
C PRO A 157 5.04 -11.57 -33.65
N THR A 158 5.01 -10.40 -34.28
CA THR A 158 5.93 -10.08 -35.36
C THR A 158 7.34 -10.27 -34.78
N PRO A 159 8.16 -11.20 -35.30
CA PRO A 159 9.47 -11.43 -34.74
C PRO A 159 10.26 -10.12 -34.80
N ALA A 160 10.75 -9.67 -33.64
CA ALA A 160 11.64 -8.52 -33.58
C ALA A 160 12.81 -8.73 -34.53
N PRO A 161 13.24 -7.73 -35.32
CA PRO A 161 14.37 -7.90 -36.23
C PRO A 161 15.58 -8.33 -35.41
N ALA A 162 16.13 -9.49 -35.75
CA ALA A 162 17.35 -9.99 -35.15
C ALA A 162 18.42 -8.90 -35.29
N VAL A 163 18.80 -8.30 -34.17
CA VAL A 163 19.94 -7.38 -34.14
C VAL A 163 21.14 -8.25 -34.46
N ALA A 164 21.60 -8.17 -35.71
CA ALA A 164 22.79 -8.86 -36.18
C ALA A 164 23.93 -8.49 -35.22
N ALA A 165 24.45 -9.49 -34.53
CA ALA A 165 25.64 -9.35 -33.71
C ALA A 165 26.77 -8.87 -34.64
N ALA A 166 27.18 -7.62 -34.45
CA ALA A 166 28.34 -7.04 -35.10
C ALA A 166 29.57 -7.83 -34.63
N ALA A 167 30.21 -8.51 -35.58
CA ALA A 167 31.54 -9.06 -35.47
C ALA A 167 32.60 -7.95 -35.59
#